data_AF-A0A1E5GR92-F1
#
_entry.id   AF-A0A1E5GR92-F1
#
_cell.length_a   1.000
_cell.length_b   1.000
_cell.length_c   1.000
_cell.angle_alpha   90.00
_cell.angle_beta   90.00
_cell.angle_gamma   90.00
#
_symmetry.space_group_name_H-M   'P 1'
#
loop_
_entity.id
_entity.type
_entity.pdbx_description
1 polymer ?
#
loop_
_entity_poly.entity_id
_entity_poly.type
_entity_poly.pdbx_seq_one_letter_code
_entity_poly.pdbx_strand_id
1 'polypeptide(L)'
;MKKRNSIIVIGLFFLVFLGVGGKYFMDEKKKEQEKGLIEIELQSIVILKQTFSDIKEVKIEKTGHNKATGSYRMFVTMTDIHDQKVSFTYGYWKERNELGDIGIEDSSIQKDGTTNSKIKVILSDGGVEYI
;
A
#
# COMPACT_ATOMS: atom_id res chain seq x y z
N MET A 1 16.04 -27.88 49.43
CA MET A 1 14.89 -27.84 48.51
C MET A 1 14.51 -26.44 47.97
N LYS A 2 14.95 -25.31 48.55
CA LYS A 2 14.54 -23.96 48.09
C LYS A 2 15.12 -23.48 46.74
N LYS A 3 16.38 -23.80 46.40
CA LYS A 3 17.03 -23.30 45.17
C LYS A 3 16.46 -23.87 43.85
N ARG A 4 15.98 -25.10 43.85
CA ARG A 4 15.47 -25.78 42.65
C ARG A 4 14.12 -25.23 42.19
N ASN A 5 13.27 -24.78 43.12
CA ASN A 5 11.99 -24.15 42.81
C ASN A 5 12.16 -22.71 42.31
N SER A 6 13.18 -21.97 42.78
CA SER A 6 13.47 -20.61 42.29
C SER A 6 13.94 -20.57 40.83
N ILE A 7 14.73 -21.56 40.38
CA ILE A 7 15.21 -21.62 38.98
C ILE A 7 14.04 -21.90 38.02
N ILE A 8 13.08 -22.74 38.41
CA ILE A 8 11.88 -23.05 37.63
C ILE A 8 11.00 -21.79 37.50
N VAL A 9 10.82 -21.02 38.58
CA VAL A 9 10.03 -19.78 38.56
C VAL A 9 10.67 -18.70 37.69
N ILE A 10 12.00 -18.55 37.73
CA ILE A 10 12.73 -17.60 36.88
C ILE A 10 12.65 -17.99 35.40
N GLY A 11 12.81 -19.28 35.08
CA GLY A 11 12.67 -19.78 33.71
C GLY A 11 11.25 -19.59 33.16
N LEU A 12 10.23 -19.80 33.98
CA LEU A 12 8.84 -19.57 33.60
C LEU A 12 8.55 -18.08 33.35
N PHE A 13 9.13 -17.20 34.17
CA PHE A 13 9.04 -15.75 33.99
C PHE A 13 9.66 -15.29 32.66
N PHE A 14 10.86 -15.77 32.32
CA PHE A 14 11.51 -15.43 31.05
C PHE A 14 10.73 -15.92 29.83
N LEU A 15 10.11 -17.10 29.89
CA LEU A 15 9.27 -17.62 28.80
C LEU A 15 8.01 -16.76 28.55
N VAL A 16 7.39 -16.24 29.62
CA VAL A 16 6.22 -15.35 29.50
C VAL A 16 6.62 -14.00 28.89
N PHE A 17 7.74 -13.41 29.31
CA PHE A 17 8.22 -12.13 28.76
C PHE A 17 8.70 -12.25 27.31
N LEU A 18 9.38 -13.35 26.93
CA LEU A 18 9.79 -13.60 25.56
C LEU A 18 8.59 -13.90 24.64
N GLY A 19 7.59 -14.63 25.14
CA GLY A 19 6.39 -14.97 24.38
C GLY A 19 5.49 -13.76 24.10
N VAL A 20 5.23 -12.92 25.11
CA VAL A 20 4.39 -11.72 24.96
C VAL A 20 5.14 -10.59 24.25
N GLY A 21 6.41 -10.37 24.62
CA GLY A 21 7.25 -9.33 24.02
C GLY A 21 7.54 -9.59 22.54
N GLY A 22 7.81 -10.84 22.17
CA GLY A 22 8.07 -11.21 20.78
C GLY A 22 6.87 -11.01 19.86
N LYS A 23 5.66 -11.32 20.33
CA LYS A 23 4.42 -11.11 19.56
C LYS A 23 4.13 -9.62 19.36
N TYR A 24 4.22 -8.82 20.42
CA TYR A 24 3.97 -7.38 20.34
C TYR A 24 4.89 -6.67 19.33
N PHE A 25 6.19 -6.98 19.37
CA PHE A 25 7.17 -6.42 18.44
C PHE A 25 6.90 -6.79 16.98
N MET A 26 6.44 -8.01 16.73
CA MET A 26 6.11 -8.46 15.38
C MET A 26 4.82 -7.82 14.86
N ASP A 27 3.83 -7.59 15.75
CA ASP A 27 2.60 -6.88 15.42
C ASP A 27 2.87 -5.39 15.11
N GLU A 28 3.78 -4.75 15.85
CA GLU A 28 4.19 -3.35 15.60
C GLU A 28 4.87 -3.20 14.23
N LYS A 29 5.80 -4.10 13.89
CA LYS A 29 6.44 -4.12 12.58
C LYS A 29 5.47 -4.32 11.43
N LYS A 30 4.46 -5.17 11.60
CA LYS A 30 3.41 -5.36 10.58
C LYS A 30 2.61 -4.09 10.36
N LYS A 31 2.20 -3.42 11.43
CA LYS A 31 1.49 -2.13 11.35
C LYS A 31 2.33 -1.06 10.66
N GLU A 32 3.63 -1.01 10.92
CA GLU A 32 4.54 -0.09 10.25
C GLU A 32 4.64 -0.38 8.74
N GLN A 33 4.74 -1.66 8.37
CA GLN A 33 4.75 -2.09 6.96
C GLN A 33 3.44 -1.75 6.24
N GLU A 34 2.29 -1.97 6.89
CA GLU A 34 0.97 -1.62 6.36
C GLU A 34 0.85 -0.11 6.15
N LYS A 35 1.24 0.70 7.14
CA LYS A 35 1.27 2.17 7.00
C LYS A 35 2.18 2.63 5.87
N GLY A 36 3.36 2.04 5.76
CA GLY A 36 4.30 2.34 4.68
C GLY A 36 3.72 2.00 3.31
N LEU A 37 2.98 0.89 3.19
CA LEU A 37 2.31 0.51 1.95
C LEU A 37 1.21 1.51 1.56
N ILE A 38 0.39 1.93 2.52
CA ILE A 38 -0.67 2.94 2.30
C ILE A 38 -0.08 4.26 1.80
N GLU A 39 1.04 4.69 2.38
CA GLU A 39 1.75 5.91 1.93
C GLU A 39 2.20 5.79 0.47
N ILE A 40 2.77 4.64 0.10
CA ILE A 40 3.22 4.35 -1.28
C ILE A 40 2.04 4.36 -2.24
N GLU A 41 0.93 3.73 -1.85
CA GLU A 41 -0.31 3.70 -2.63
C GLU A 41 -0.79 5.12 -2.93
N LEU A 42 -0.94 5.95 -1.91
CA LEU A 42 -1.38 7.34 -2.06
C LEU A 42 -0.42 8.19 -2.91
N GLN A 43 0.89 8.09 -2.67
CA GLN A 43 1.89 8.81 -3.46
C GLN A 43 1.83 8.40 -4.94
N SER A 44 1.69 7.10 -5.22
CA SER A 44 1.57 6.62 -6.60
C SER A 44 0.34 7.20 -7.32
N ILE A 45 -0.78 7.39 -6.61
CA ILE A 45 -2.00 7.96 -7.16
C ILE A 45 -1.87 9.46 -7.40
N VAL A 46 -1.14 10.19 -6.54
CA VAL A 46 -0.83 11.61 -6.77
C VAL A 46 -0.11 11.80 -8.11
N ILE A 47 0.84 10.92 -8.45
CA ILE A 47 1.53 10.98 -9.74
C ILE A 47 0.64 10.48 -10.89
N LEU A 48 -0.20 9.46 -10.65
CA LEU A 48 -1.18 9.00 -11.64
C LEU A 48 -2.15 10.11 -12.06
N LYS A 49 -2.60 10.95 -11.13
CA LYS A 49 -3.43 12.13 -11.41
C LYS A 49 -2.76 13.15 -12.33
N GLN A 50 -1.43 13.15 -12.41
CA GLN A 50 -0.68 14.02 -13.32
C GLN A 50 -0.59 13.45 -14.75
N THR A 51 -0.95 12.17 -14.92
CA THR A 51 -0.86 11.44 -16.20
C THR A 51 -2.20 11.34 -16.92
N PHE A 52 -3.29 11.10 -16.17
CA PHE A 52 -4.64 11.01 -16.75
C PHE A 52 -5.57 12.13 -16.28
N SER A 53 -6.32 12.70 -17.23
CA SER A 53 -7.39 13.66 -16.95
C SER A 53 -8.68 12.95 -16.52
N ASP A 54 -9.60 13.74 -15.97
CA ASP A 54 -10.98 13.33 -15.71
C ASP A 54 -11.14 12.10 -14.80
N ILE A 55 -10.17 11.85 -13.90
CA ILE A 55 -10.28 10.77 -12.92
C ILE A 55 -11.34 11.16 -11.88
N LYS A 56 -12.25 10.24 -11.59
CA LYS A 56 -13.25 10.36 -10.51
C LYS A 56 -12.87 9.49 -9.32
N GLU A 57 -12.50 8.23 -9.58
CA GLU A 57 -12.14 7.25 -8.55
C GLU A 57 -10.98 6.36 -9.03
N VAL A 58 -10.09 5.99 -8.12
CA VAL A 58 -9.15 4.89 -8.34
C VAL A 58 -9.26 3.89 -7.20
N LYS A 59 -9.46 2.62 -7.55
CA LYS A 59 -9.42 1.49 -6.63
C LYS A 59 -8.15 0.69 -6.83
N ILE A 60 -7.37 0.52 -5.78
CA ILE A 60 -6.18 -0.32 -5.76
C ILE A 60 -6.61 -1.74 -5.40
N GLU A 61 -6.49 -2.65 -6.36
CA GLU A 61 -6.87 -4.05 -6.18
C GLU A 61 -5.79 -4.82 -5.45
N LYS A 62 -4.51 -4.52 -5.74
CA LYS A 62 -3.34 -5.07 -5.06
C LYS A 62 -2.09 -4.27 -5.43
N THR A 63 -1.07 -4.41 -4.58
CA THR A 63 0.25 -3.82 -4.78
C THR A 63 1.32 -4.90 -4.73
N GLY A 64 2.07 -5.06 -5.82
CA GLY A 64 3.25 -5.92 -5.86
C GLY A 64 4.51 -5.12 -5.56
N HIS A 65 5.46 -5.69 -4.82
CA HIS A 65 6.76 -5.05 -4.55
C HIS A 65 7.90 -5.94 -5.05
N ASN A 66 8.70 -5.42 -5.98
CA ASN A 66 9.93 -6.05 -6.40
C ASN A 66 11.09 -5.54 -5.54
N LYS A 67 11.50 -6.34 -4.56
CA LYS A 67 12.60 -5.99 -3.64
C LYS A 67 13.96 -5.80 -4.32
N ALA A 68 14.18 -6.42 -5.48
CA ALA A 68 15.46 -6.31 -6.18
C ALA A 68 15.61 -4.94 -6.86
N THR A 69 14.50 -4.38 -7.36
CA THR A 69 14.49 -3.06 -8.01
C THR A 69 13.99 -1.95 -7.09
N GLY A 70 13.28 -2.28 -6.01
CA GLY A 70 12.56 -1.31 -5.18
C GLY A 70 11.30 -0.75 -5.85
N SER A 71 10.88 -1.32 -6.99
CA SER A 71 9.68 -0.86 -7.71
C SER A 71 8.41 -1.53 -7.20
N TYR A 72 7.33 -0.76 -7.25
CA TYR A 72 5.99 -1.21 -6.93
C TYR A 72 5.20 -1.40 -8.22
N ARG A 73 4.47 -2.49 -8.34
CA ARG A 73 3.51 -2.71 -9.42
C ARG A 73 2.11 -2.53 -8.86
N MET A 74 1.44 -1.50 -9.34
CA MET A 74 0.09 -1.13 -8.95
C MET A 74 -0.89 -1.84 -9.88
N PHE A 75 -1.92 -2.46 -9.30
CA PHE A 75 -3.04 -3.02 -10.03
C PHE A 75 -4.27 -2.22 -9.64
N VAL A 76 -4.85 -1.51 -10.61
CA VAL A 76 -5.90 -0.54 -10.31
C VAL A 76 -7.11 -0.72 -11.22
N THR A 77 -8.26 -0.28 -10.71
CA THR A 77 -9.44 0.03 -11.50
C THR A 77 -9.67 1.54 -11.39
N MET A 78 -9.57 2.25 -12.50
CA MET A 78 -9.85 3.69 -12.59
C MET A 78 -11.25 3.91 -13.12
N THR A 79 -11.96 4.87 -12.55
CA THR A 79 -13.28 5.34 -13.02
C THR A 79 -13.16 6.81 -13.43
N ASP A 80 -13.62 7.16 -14.63
CA ASP A 80 -13.66 8.54 -15.10
C ASP A 80 -14.89 9.31 -14.60
N ILE A 81 -14.98 10.60 -14.92
CA ILE A 81 -16.14 11.46 -14.57
C ILE A 81 -17.45 11.04 -15.24
N HIS A 82 -17.40 10.17 -16.26
CA HIS A 82 -18.56 9.62 -16.97
C HIS A 82 -18.93 8.21 -16.48
N ASP A 83 -18.37 7.78 -15.34
CA ASP A 83 -18.60 6.46 -14.74
C ASP A 83 -18.12 5.26 -15.58
N GLN A 84 -17.23 5.51 -16.54
CA GLN A 84 -16.57 4.47 -17.31
C GLN A 84 -15.37 3.94 -16.55
N LYS A 85 -15.12 2.62 -16.66
CA LYS A 85 -14.09 1.93 -15.86
C LYS A 85 -13.07 1.23 -16.74
N VAL A 86 -11.81 1.30 -16.31
CA VAL A 86 -10.71 0.58 -16.93
C VAL A 86 -9.79 0.01 -15.85
N SER A 87 -9.43 -1.25 -15.98
CA SER A 87 -8.47 -1.91 -15.09
C SER A 87 -7.14 -2.07 -15.81
N PHE A 88 -6.07 -1.61 -15.19
CA PHE A 88 -4.73 -1.65 -15.78
C PHE A 88 -3.65 -1.78 -14.70
N THR A 89 -2.41 -1.89 -15.12
CA THR A 89 -1.26 -1.90 -14.21
C THR A 89 -0.28 -0.80 -14.54
N TYR A 90 0.39 -0.28 -13.52
CA TYR A 90 1.52 0.62 -13.72
C TYR A 90 2.64 0.37 -12.71
N GLY A 91 3.87 0.72 -13.09
CA GLY A 91 5.01 0.75 -12.18
C GLY A 91 5.06 2.05 -11.38
N TYR A 92 5.53 2.00 -10.14
CA TYR A 92 5.84 3.17 -9.33
C TYR A 92 7.19 3.00 -8.63
N TRP A 93 8.04 4.01 -8.71
CA TRP A 93 9.36 4.03 -8.09
C TRP A 93 9.38 5.08 -6.97
N LYS A 94 9.21 4.64 -5.71
CA LYS A 94 9.11 5.54 -4.55
C LYS A 94 10.26 6.55 -4.48
N GLU A 95 11.50 6.07 -4.58
CA GLU A 95 12.71 6.90 -4.45
C GLU A 95 12.87 7.96 -5.56
N ARG A 96 12.25 7.72 -6.72
CA ARG A 96 12.26 8.65 -7.86
C ARG A 96 10.97 9.46 -7.98
N ASN A 97 9.95 9.08 -7.21
CA ASN A 97 8.60 9.62 -7.25
C ASN A 97 8.03 9.71 -8.68
N GLU A 98 8.18 8.63 -9.45
CA GLU A 98 7.79 8.58 -10.86
C GLU A 98 7.02 7.27 -11.18
N LEU A 99 6.20 7.34 -12.21
CA LEU A 99 5.60 6.15 -12.81
C LEU A 99 6.63 5.46 -13.73
N GLY A 100 6.66 4.13 -13.66
CA GLY A 100 7.30 3.29 -14.66
C GLY A 100 6.32 2.92 -15.77
N ASP A 101 6.51 1.76 -16.38
CA ASP A 101 5.62 1.25 -17.45
C ASP A 101 4.14 1.32 -17.03
N ILE A 102 3.30 1.90 -17.90
CA ILE A 102 1.85 2.04 -17.72
C ILE A 102 1.16 1.25 -18.83
N GLY A 103 0.22 0.38 -18.47
CA GLY A 103 -0.67 -0.27 -19.42
C GLY A 103 -1.78 0.70 -19.88
N ILE A 104 -1.88 0.92 -21.19
CA ILE A 104 -3.01 1.64 -21.80
C ILE A 104 -3.93 0.60 -22.41
N GLU A 105 -5.07 0.38 -21.75
CA GLU A 105 -6.07 -0.62 -22.14
C GLU A 105 -7.25 0.03 -22.88
N ASP A 106 -7.61 1.27 -22.52
CA ASP A 106 -8.64 2.05 -23.20
C ASP A 106 -8.30 3.54 -23.19
N SER A 107 -7.83 4.07 -24.33
CA SER A 107 -7.45 5.48 -24.47
C SER A 107 -8.63 6.46 -24.44
N SER A 108 -9.87 5.98 -24.55
CA SER A 108 -11.05 6.82 -24.38
C SER A 108 -11.34 7.14 -22.91
N ILE A 109 -10.85 6.30 -22.00
CA ILE A 109 -10.96 6.46 -20.54
C ILE A 109 -9.61 6.96 -19.97
N GLN A 110 -8.50 6.39 -20.40
CA GLN A 110 -7.12 6.78 -20.04
C GLN A 110 -6.64 7.94 -20.91
N LYS A 111 -7.32 9.09 -20.79
CA LYS A 111 -6.99 10.30 -21.55
C LYS A 111 -5.79 11.00 -20.94
N ASP A 112 -4.80 11.31 -21.77
CA ASP A 112 -3.64 12.08 -21.36
C ASP A 112 -4.06 13.44 -20.79
N GLY A 113 -3.52 13.80 -19.63
CA GLY A 113 -3.75 15.09 -19.01
C GLY A 113 -3.63 15.04 -17.48
N THR A 114 -4.12 16.09 -16.82
CA THR A 114 -4.00 16.19 -15.36
C THR A 114 -5.37 16.35 -14.71
N THR A 115 -5.63 15.52 -13.70
CA THR A 115 -6.80 15.64 -12.83
C THR A 115 -6.48 16.53 -11.63
N ASN A 116 -6.98 17.77 -11.65
CA ASN A 116 -6.80 18.75 -10.56
C ASN A 116 -7.87 18.64 -9.46
N SER A 117 -9.02 18.03 -9.75
CA SER A 117 -10.08 17.80 -8.76
C SER A 117 -9.65 16.78 -7.71
N LYS A 118 -10.29 16.81 -6.55
CA LYS A 118 -10.21 15.70 -5.59
C LYS A 118 -10.87 14.46 -6.19
N ILE A 119 -10.22 13.32 -6.03
CA ILE A 119 -10.72 12.02 -6.47
C ILE A 119 -10.92 11.12 -5.26
N LYS A 120 -11.78 10.12 -5.40
CA LYS A 120 -11.90 9.06 -4.38
C LYS A 120 -10.82 8.00 -4.62
N VAL A 121 -10.09 7.62 -3.58
CA VAL A 121 -9.13 6.51 -3.64
C VAL A 121 -9.59 5.42 -2.70
N ILE A 122 -9.73 4.20 -3.21
CA ILE A 122 -9.98 3.00 -2.42
C ILE A 122 -8.68 2.21 -2.37
N LEU A 123 -8.07 2.16 -1.19
CA LEU A 123 -6.78 1.51 -0.92
C LEU A 123 -6.91 -0.02 -0.92
N SER A 124 -5.78 -0.72 -1.01
CA SER A 124 -5.80 -2.20 -1.06
C SER A 124 -6.25 -2.85 0.26
N ASP A 125 -6.17 -2.12 1.37
CA ASP A 125 -6.70 -2.54 2.68
C ASP A 125 -8.20 -2.21 2.87
N GLY A 126 -8.82 -1.58 1.87
CA GLY A 126 -10.22 -1.13 1.91
C GLY A 126 -10.42 0.27 2.50
N GLY A 127 -9.35 0.94 2.93
CA GLY A 127 -9.38 2.34 3.34
C GLY A 127 -9.83 3.26 2.20
N VAL A 128 -10.47 4.38 2.55
CA VAL A 128 -10.97 5.36 1.58
C VAL A 128 -10.40 6.73 1.88
N GLU A 129 -9.77 7.33 0.89
CA GLU A 129 -9.15 8.66 0.97
C GLU A 129 -9.65 9.56 -0.17
N TYR A 130 -9.55 10.88 0.04
CA TYR A 130 -9.90 11.88 -0.97
C TYR A 130 -8.73 12.83 -1.22
N ILE A 131 -8.04 12.66 -2.36
CA ILE A 131 -6.81 13.38 -2.70
C ILE A 131 -6.89 14.08 -4.06
#